data_AF-A0A849TDM3-F1
#
_entry.id   AF-A0A849TDM3-F1
#
_cell.length_a   1.000
_cell.length_b   1.000
_cell.length_c   1.000
_cell.angle_alpha   90.00
_cell.angle_beta   90.00
_cell.angle_gamma   90.00
#
_symmetry.space_group_name_H-M   'P 1'
#
loop_
_entity.id
_entity.type
_entity.pdbx_description
1 polymer ?
#
loop_
_entity_poly.entity_id
_entity_poly.type
_entity_poly.pdbx_seq_one_letter_code
_entity_poly.pdbx_strand_id
1 'polypeptide(L)'
;MNNCLISFIFLSLFTATAVFAADTISSASAPPAVEPLADPQEQARAERAKARAAVAKAETALAKFCAEEDPHATDTIKAERDRVCAAKIAKDAAEAQDDHLREQKARHYAEAEAERVRRDKIHADAAKLKAADEISIESPDAIVVRSGPGNPVLGRVKSQVCQGCHGLRGYSVITLIPKLAGQYAHYIVKELRNYQEGTRTHQIMSAMAASITDEELDDIAAHFAVQKKMSGGNTEENPIGKNLFLNGDVDRRILPCVNCHGAAGKGRRPWTSVFPVIGGQHKDYLRVQLQNFRSDNRSNSPVAIMNLMTRSLTDAEIEGLADYISGR
;
A
#
# COMPACT_ATOMS: atom_id res chain seq x y z
N MET A 1 -61.43 -29.57 -26.26
CA MET A 1 -60.69 -29.07 -27.43
C MET A 1 -59.31 -28.65 -26.92
N ASN A 2 -58.46 -29.60 -26.53
CA ASN A 2 -57.52 -30.42 -27.36
C ASN A 2 -56.29 -29.58 -27.74
N ASN A 3 -55.02 -29.95 -27.56
CA ASN A 3 -54.28 -31.18 -27.22
C ASN A 3 -52.87 -30.68 -26.75
N CYS A 4 -52.10 -31.24 -25.81
CA CYS A 4 -51.71 -32.61 -25.45
C CYS A 4 -50.85 -33.38 -26.48
N LEU A 5 -49.56 -33.53 -26.12
CA LEU A 5 -48.66 -34.68 -26.32
C LEU A 5 -48.06 -34.99 -27.72
N ILE A 6 -46.85 -35.58 -27.63
CA ILE A 6 -46.22 -36.65 -28.46
C ILE A 6 -44.94 -36.23 -29.22
N SER A 7 -43.77 -36.66 -28.72
CA SER A 7 -42.87 -37.67 -29.35
C SER A 7 -41.49 -37.72 -28.64
N PHE A 8 -41.19 -38.75 -27.84
CA PHE A 8 -40.53 -40.04 -28.19
C PHE A 8 -39.03 -39.89 -28.54
N ILE A 9 -38.11 -40.19 -27.60
CA ILE A 9 -37.39 -41.48 -27.41
C ILE A 9 -36.54 -41.90 -28.62
N PHE A 10 -35.22 -41.75 -28.52
CA PHE A 10 -34.12 -42.54 -29.14
C PHE A 10 -32.83 -42.09 -28.40
N LEU A 11 -31.83 -42.87 -28.02
CA LEU A 11 -31.58 -44.31 -27.97
C LEU A 11 -30.28 -44.45 -27.16
N SER A 12 -30.36 -45.17 -26.04
CA SER A 12 -29.23 -45.67 -25.27
C SER A 12 -28.58 -46.85 -26.01
N LEU A 13 -27.27 -46.82 -26.30
CA LEU A 13 -26.43 -48.01 -26.51
C LEU A 13 -24.98 -47.58 -26.79
N PHE A 14 -24.06 -47.83 -25.86
CA PHE A 14 -22.71 -48.36 -26.12
C PHE A 14 -22.03 -48.65 -24.77
N THR A 15 -22.20 -49.87 -24.30
CA THR A 15 -21.39 -50.48 -23.23
C THR A 15 -20.28 -51.33 -23.82
N ALA A 16 -19.12 -51.25 -23.17
CA ALA A 16 -18.06 -52.26 -23.06
C ALA A 16 -17.23 -52.61 -24.31
N THR A 17 -15.91 -52.38 -24.23
CA THR A 17 -14.85 -53.40 -24.37
C THR A 17 -13.46 -52.74 -24.27
N ALA A 18 -12.61 -53.25 -23.36
CA ALA A 18 -11.16 -53.46 -23.50
C ALA A 18 -10.46 -53.48 -22.12
N VAL A 19 -10.57 -54.62 -21.44
CA VAL A 19 -9.54 -55.14 -20.54
C VAL A 19 -8.50 -55.82 -21.43
N PHE A 20 -7.21 -55.48 -21.32
CA PHE A 20 -6.01 -56.32 -21.47
C PHE A 20 -4.78 -55.45 -21.79
N ALA A 21 -3.82 -55.43 -20.86
CA ALA A 21 -2.37 -55.41 -21.04
C ALA A 21 -1.69 -54.78 -19.81
N ALA A 22 -1.64 -55.54 -18.71
CA ALA A 22 -0.60 -55.39 -17.71
C ALA A 22 0.48 -56.45 -18.00
N ASP A 23 1.72 -56.14 -17.64
CA ASP A 23 2.94 -56.94 -17.74
C ASP A 23 3.69 -56.92 -19.09
N THR A 24 4.70 -56.04 -19.18
CA THR A 24 6.13 -56.38 -19.41
C THR A 24 6.94 -55.12 -19.75
N ILE A 25 7.45 -54.40 -18.73
CA ILE A 25 8.68 -53.60 -18.89
C ILE A 25 9.62 -53.89 -17.73
N SER A 26 10.66 -54.63 -18.08
CA SER A 26 11.82 -55.00 -17.28
C SER A 26 12.72 -53.79 -17.00
N SER A 27 13.39 -53.85 -15.86
CA SER A 27 14.38 -52.95 -15.26
C SER A 27 15.11 -51.96 -16.19
N ALA A 28 14.90 -50.66 -15.94
CA ALA A 28 15.92 -49.64 -16.19
C ALA A 28 16.38 -49.10 -14.83
N SER A 29 17.67 -49.26 -14.53
CA SER A 29 18.32 -48.67 -13.36
C SER A 29 18.22 -47.15 -13.39
N ALA A 30 17.79 -46.54 -12.28
CA ALA A 30 17.73 -45.09 -12.13
C ALA A 30 19.12 -44.47 -12.36
N PRO A 31 19.23 -43.33 -13.06
CA PRO A 31 20.48 -42.59 -13.14
C PRO A 31 20.90 -42.09 -11.74
N PRO A 32 22.21 -42.00 -11.46
CA PRO A 32 22.68 -41.49 -10.18
C PRO A 32 22.15 -40.07 -9.95
N ALA A 33 21.68 -39.81 -8.73
CA ALA A 33 21.21 -38.50 -8.32
C ALA A 33 22.30 -37.45 -8.58
N VAL A 34 21.98 -36.44 -9.39
CA VAL A 34 22.83 -35.26 -9.55
C VAL A 34 22.75 -34.50 -8.23
N GLU A 35 23.86 -34.44 -7.51
CA GLU A 35 24.01 -33.64 -6.30
C GLU A 35 23.66 -32.18 -6.63
N PRO A 36 22.79 -31.50 -5.85
CA PRO A 36 22.36 -30.16 -6.21
C PRO A 36 23.57 -29.22 -6.21
N LEU A 37 23.83 -28.58 -7.34
CA LEU A 37 24.77 -27.46 -7.43
C LEU A 37 24.36 -26.43 -6.38
N ALA A 38 25.20 -26.25 -5.36
CA ALA A 38 24.94 -25.30 -4.29
C ALA A 38 24.66 -23.91 -4.88
N ASP A 39 23.62 -23.25 -4.35
CA ASP A 39 23.18 -21.94 -4.82
C ASP A 39 24.37 -20.96 -4.84
N PRO A 40 24.67 -20.30 -5.98
CA PRO A 40 25.73 -19.29 -6.06
C PRO A 40 25.63 -18.21 -4.97
N GLN A 41 24.42 -17.89 -4.49
CA GLN A 41 24.23 -16.97 -3.36
C GLN A 41 24.64 -17.58 -2.03
N GLU A 42 24.41 -18.87 -1.83
CA GLU A 42 24.82 -19.61 -0.63
C GLU A 42 26.34 -19.76 -0.58
N GLN A 43 26.98 -20.08 -1.71
CA GLN A 43 28.45 -20.10 -1.83
C GLN A 43 29.06 -18.72 -1.54
N ALA A 44 28.48 -17.64 -2.10
CA ALA A 44 28.94 -16.28 -1.84
C ALA A 44 28.76 -15.86 -0.37
N ARG A 45 27.68 -16.30 0.30
CA ARG A 45 27.47 -16.07 1.74
C ARG A 45 28.50 -16.83 2.58
N ALA A 46 28.77 -18.09 2.24
CA ALA A 46 29.76 -18.91 2.93
C ALA A 46 31.19 -18.32 2.82
N GLU A 47 31.59 -17.85 1.65
CA GLU A 47 32.90 -17.20 1.46
C GLU A 47 33.00 -15.87 2.21
N ARG A 48 31.93 -15.06 2.23
CA ARG A 48 31.89 -13.82 3.05
C ARG A 48 31.98 -14.12 4.55
N ALA A 49 31.35 -15.20 5.02
CA ALA A 49 31.42 -15.62 6.42
C ALA A 49 32.84 -16.05 6.81
N LYS A 50 33.53 -16.82 5.94
CA LYS A 50 34.94 -17.20 6.14
C LYS A 50 35.86 -15.98 6.18
N ALA A 51 35.68 -15.03 5.26
CA ALA A 51 36.46 -13.80 5.23
C ALA A 51 36.29 -12.97 6.51
N ARG A 52 35.05 -12.81 7.00
CA ARG A 52 34.77 -12.12 8.27
C ARG A 52 35.43 -12.82 9.48
N ALA A 53 35.37 -14.15 9.51
CA ALA A 53 36.03 -14.92 10.58
C ALA A 53 37.56 -14.77 10.55
N ALA A 54 38.16 -14.69 9.37
CA ALA A 54 39.61 -14.47 9.21
C ALA A 54 40.02 -13.06 9.70
N VAL A 55 39.24 -12.03 9.36
CA VAL A 55 39.46 -10.65 9.83
C VAL A 55 39.35 -10.57 11.36
N ALA A 56 38.29 -11.13 11.95
CA ALA A 56 38.11 -11.13 13.41
C ALA A 56 39.27 -11.84 14.15
N LYS A 57 39.81 -12.92 13.56
CA LYS A 57 40.98 -13.62 14.10
C LYS A 57 42.24 -12.77 14.04
N ALA A 58 42.45 -12.04 12.94
CA ALA A 58 43.59 -11.13 12.79
C ALA A 58 43.50 -9.92 13.74
N GLU A 59 42.32 -9.34 13.92
CA GLU A 59 42.08 -8.27 14.89
C GLU A 59 42.37 -8.73 16.33
N THR A 60 41.96 -9.95 16.68
CA THR A 60 42.24 -10.53 18.00
C THR A 60 43.75 -10.73 18.23
N ALA A 61 44.47 -11.20 17.20
CA ALA A 61 45.92 -11.36 17.28
C ALA A 61 46.66 -10.02 17.41
N LEU A 62 46.20 -8.99 16.70
CA LEU A 62 46.75 -7.63 16.82
C LEU A 62 46.48 -7.03 18.20
N ALA A 63 45.27 -7.18 18.74
CA ALA A 63 44.93 -6.72 20.09
C ALA A 63 45.81 -7.40 21.14
N LYS A 64 46.10 -8.69 20.98
CA LYS A 64 47.02 -9.41 21.88
C LYS A 64 48.44 -8.88 21.81
N PHE A 65 48.98 -8.66 20.60
CA PHE A 65 50.31 -8.08 20.40
C PHE A 65 50.43 -6.68 21.01
N CYS A 66 49.38 -5.85 20.87
CA CYS A 66 49.35 -4.51 21.45
C CYS A 66 49.18 -4.50 22.98
N ALA A 67 48.73 -5.60 23.59
CA ALA A 67 48.52 -5.74 25.03
C ALA A 67 49.64 -6.52 25.76
N GLU A 68 50.57 -7.14 25.04
CA GLU A 68 51.58 -8.03 25.61
C GLU A 68 52.73 -7.22 26.24
N GLU A 69 52.84 -7.21 27.58
CA GLU A 69 53.93 -6.51 28.28
C GLU A 69 55.20 -7.36 28.32
N ASP A 70 56.26 -6.90 27.65
CA ASP A 70 57.61 -7.45 27.82
C ASP A 70 58.30 -6.75 29.00
N PRO A 71 58.59 -7.47 30.11
CA PRO A 71 59.22 -6.89 31.30
C PRO A 71 60.68 -6.47 31.07
N HIS A 72 61.30 -6.90 29.96
CA HIS A 72 62.67 -6.55 29.60
C HIS A 72 62.75 -5.50 28.48
N ALA A 73 61.62 -5.08 27.90
CA ALA A 73 61.59 -4.04 26.89
C ALA A 73 61.96 -2.68 27.49
N THR A 74 62.87 -1.97 26.83
CA THR A 74 63.22 -0.59 27.16
C THR A 74 62.04 0.34 26.89
N ASP A 75 62.00 1.49 27.56
CA ASP A 75 60.92 2.48 27.40
C ASP A 75 60.77 2.94 25.95
N THR A 76 61.87 3.02 25.20
CA THR A 76 61.86 3.36 23.77
C THR A 76 61.15 2.30 22.93
N ILE A 77 61.34 1.01 23.24
CA ILE A 77 60.68 -0.10 22.52
C ILE A 77 59.18 -0.12 22.82
N LYS A 78 58.79 0.13 24.08
CA LYS A 78 57.38 0.23 24.49
C LYS A 78 56.68 1.40 23.80
N ALA A 79 57.31 2.57 23.80
CA ALA A 79 56.77 3.76 23.14
C ALA A 79 56.59 3.57 21.62
N GLU A 80 57.54 2.90 20.94
CA GLU A 80 57.44 2.62 19.51
C GLU A 80 56.33 1.60 19.19
N ARG A 81 56.20 0.54 20.00
CA ARG A 81 55.11 -0.44 19.88
C ARG A 81 53.75 0.25 20.02
N ASP A 82 53.58 1.06 21.06
CA ASP A 82 52.31 1.74 21.33
C ASP A 82 51.97 2.73 20.21
N ARG A 83 52.97 3.43 19.65
CA ARG A 83 52.81 4.29 18.47
C ARG A 83 52.36 3.52 17.24
N VAL A 84 52.97 2.37 16.95
CA VAL A 84 52.61 1.53 15.79
C VAL A 84 51.21 0.95 15.95
N CYS A 85 50.86 0.47 17.15
CA CYS A 85 49.53 -0.03 17.47
C CYS A 85 48.46 1.07 17.33
N ALA A 86 48.70 2.26 17.89
CA ALA A 86 47.77 3.39 17.77
C ALA A 86 47.57 3.83 16.31
N ALA A 87 48.65 3.88 15.52
CA ALA A 87 48.57 4.23 14.10
C ALA A 87 47.78 3.19 13.28
N LYS A 88 47.95 1.90 13.56
CA LYS A 88 47.21 0.83 12.88
C LYS A 88 45.72 0.85 13.24
N ILE A 89 45.39 0.99 14.52
CA ILE A 89 44.00 1.10 15.00
C ILE A 89 43.30 2.31 14.37
N ALA A 90 43.98 3.47 14.32
CA ALA A 90 43.42 4.67 13.70
C ALA A 90 43.18 4.51 12.19
N LYS A 91 44.10 3.84 11.49
CA LYS A 91 43.97 3.55 10.06
C LYS A 91 42.79 2.59 9.80
N ASP A 92 42.68 1.52 10.57
CA ASP A 92 41.62 0.53 10.42
C ASP A 92 40.24 1.12 10.72
N ALA A 93 40.15 2.00 11.73
CA ALA A 93 38.92 2.72 12.04
C ALA A 93 38.50 3.67 10.89
N ALA A 94 39.45 4.35 10.26
CA ALA A 94 39.18 5.23 9.13
C ALA A 94 38.73 4.45 7.88
N GLU A 95 39.37 3.31 7.59
CA GLU A 95 39.00 2.44 6.47
C GLU A 95 37.61 1.81 6.70
N ALA A 96 37.31 1.35 7.92
CA ALA A 96 35.99 0.80 8.27
C ALA A 96 34.85 1.83 8.13
N GLN A 97 35.12 3.10 8.49
CA GLN A 97 34.14 4.18 8.34
C GLN A 97 33.87 4.53 6.87
N ASP A 98 34.92 4.54 6.03
CA ASP A 98 34.81 4.76 4.59
C ASP A 98 34.02 3.63 3.91
N ASP A 99 34.27 2.39 4.29
CA ASP A 99 33.52 1.23 3.78
C ASP A 99 32.05 1.23 4.21
N HIS A 100 31.77 1.61 5.46
CA HIS A 100 30.39 1.78 5.94
C HIS A 100 29.64 2.85 5.13
N LEU A 101 30.30 3.97 4.83
CA LEU A 101 29.72 5.05 4.03
C LEU A 101 29.51 4.62 2.57
N ARG A 102 30.43 3.85 1.98
CA ARG A 102 30.26 3.27 0.64
C ARG A 102 29.04 2.35 0.58
N GLU A 103 28.87 1.48 1.58
CA GLU A 103 27.75 0.55 1.64
C GLU A 103 26.41 1.28 1.82
N GLN A 104 26.35 2.30 2.69
CA GLN A 104 25.18 3.16 2.84
C GLN A 104 24.80 3.86 1.52
N LYS A 105 25.78 4.44 0.81
CA LYS A 105 25.53 5.07 -0.49
C LYS A 105 25.03 4.05 -1.52
N ALA A 106 25.61 2.86 -1.57
CA ALA A 106 25.16 1.79 -2.48
C ALA A 106 23.71 1.38 -2.22
N ARG A 107 23.30 1.24 -0.94
CA ARG A 107 21.89 0.98 -0.57
C ARG A 107 20.96 2.09 -1.04
N HIS A 108 21.32 3.35 -0.79
CA HIS A 108 20.52 4.49 -1.22
C HIS A 108 20.35 4.57 -2.74
N TYR A 109 21.41 4.30 -3.52
CA TYR A 109 21.31 4.25 -4.98
C TYR A 109 20.45 3.08 -5.47
N ALA A 110 20.54 1.91 -4.83
CA ALA A 110 19.71 0.76 -5.18
C ALA A 110 18.23 1.01 -4.89
N GLU A 111 17.91 1.66 -3.77
CA GLU A 111 16.53 2.06 -3.42
C GLU A 111 15.98 3.10 -4.40
N ALA A 112 16.78 4.11 -4.75
CA ALA A 112 16.41 5.14 -5.73
C ALA A 112 16.19 4.56 -7.14
N GLU A 113 17.02 3.59 -7.54
CA GLU A 113 16.87 2.84 -8.78
C GLU A 113 15.58 2.01 -8.78
N ALA A 114 15.32 1.26 -7.71
CA ALA A 114 14.10 0.47 -7.55
C ALA A 114 12.84 1.34 -7.57
N GLU A 115 12.89 2.54 -6.98
CA GLU A 115 11.82 3.53 -7.04
C GLU A 115 11.59 4.05 -8.46
N ARG A 116 12.67 4.34 -9.21
CA ARG A 116 12.55 4.77 -10.61
C ARG A 116 11.93 3.68 -11.47
N VAL A 117 12.40 2.44 -11.36
CA VAL A 117 11.84 1.29 -12.11
C VAL A 117 10.37 1.06 -11.77
N ARG A 118 10.00 1.16 -10.49
CA ARG A 118 8.59 1.07 -10.06
C ARG A 118 7.75 2.19 -10.68
N ARG A 119 8.23 3.43 -10.67
CA ARG A 119 7.58 4.59 -11.29
C ARG A 119 7.38 4.39 -12.80
N ASP A 120 8.42 3.96 -13.52
CA ASP A 120 8.38 3.73 -14.96
C ASP A 120 7.35 2.65 -15.32
N LYS A 121 7.28 1.57 -14.52
CA LYS A 121 6.26 0.52 -14.67
C LYS A 121 4.85 1.05 -14.43
N ILE A 122 4.65 1.86 -13.39
CA ILE A 122 3.36 2.51 -13.11
C ILE A 122 2.94 3.41 -14.28
N HIS A 123 3.86 4.22 -14.84
CA HIS A 123 3.56 5.05 -16.01
C HIS A 123 3.20 4.21 -17.24
N ALA A 124 3.92 3.11 -17.49
CA ALA A 124 3.63 2.21 -18.61
C ALA A 124 2.26 1.52 -18.47
N ASP A 125 1.90 1.09 -17.26
CA ASP A 125 0.62 0.46 -16.99
C ASP A 125 -0.54 1.49 -16.99
N ALA A 126 -0.30 2.72 -16.51
CA ALA A 126 -1.25 3.83 -16.62
C ALA A 126 -1.50 4.25 -18.08
N ALA A 127 -0.48 4.21 -18.93
CA ALA A 127 -0.62 4.47 -20.37
C ALA A 127 -1.52 3.42 -21.05
N LYS A 128 -1.44 2.14 -20.63
CA LYS A 128 -2.34 1.09 -21.11
C LYS A 128 -3.78 1.29 -20.65
N LEU A 129 -3.99 1.82 -19.43
CA LEU A 129 -5.32 2.17 -18.93
C LEU A 129 -5.93 3.39 -19.65
N LYS A 130 -5.09 4.37 -20.04
CA LYS A 130 -5.49 5.53 -20.85
C LYS A 130 -5.98 5.14 -22.25
N ALA A 131 -5.48 4.04 -22.80
CA ALA A 131 -5.94 3.49 -24.07
C ALA A 131 -7.32 2.79 -23.99
N ALA A 132 -7.88 2.61 -22.78
CA ALA A 132 -9.10 1.83 -22.56
C ALA A 132 -10.34 2.65 -22.14
N ASP A 133 -10.23 3.94 -21.85
CA ASP A 133 -11.40 4.80 -21.58
C ASP A 133 -11.03 6.29 -21.71
N GLU A 134 -11.76 7.01 -22.57
CA GLU A 134 -11.56 8.43 -22.81
C GLU A 134 -12.27 9.29 -21.73
N ILE A 135 -11.56 10.36 -21.32
CA ILE A 135 -11.99 11.53 -20.54
C ILE A 135 -11.95 11.40 -19.00
N SER A 136 -10.72 11.50 -18.48
CA SER A 136 -10.40 12.24 -17.24
C SER A 136 -9.75 13.58 -17.63
N ILE A 137 -10.24 14.68 -17.07
CA ILE A 137 -9.72 16.05 -17.26
C ILE A 137 -8.39 16.24 -16.48
N GLU A 138 -7.97 15.24 -15.69
CA GLU A 138 -6.70 15.26 -14.97
C GLU A 138 -5.55 14.72 -15.82
N SER A 139 -4.39 15.36 -15.75
CA SER A 139 -3.19 14.89 -16.43
C SER A 139 -2.77 13.50 -15.92
N PRO A 140 -2.10 12.67 -16.75
CA PRO A 140 -1.55 11.39 -16.31
C PRO A 140 -0.70 11.51 -15.04
N ASP A 141 0.12 12.55 -14.92
CA ASP A 141 0.95 12.80 -13.75
C ASP A 141 0.12 13.02 -12.47
N ALA A 142 -1.00 13.74 -12.57
CA ALA A 142 -1.90 13.94 -11.43
C ALA A 142 -2.53 12.62 -10.96
N ILE A 143 -2.82 11.70 -11.88
CA ILE A 143 -3.32 10.36 -11.57
C ILE A 143 -2.24 9.55 -10.87
N VAL A 144 -1.00 9.59 -11.37
CA VAL A 144 0.14 8.88 -10.75
C VAL A 144 0.38 9.36 -9.32
N VAL A 145 0.45 10.68 -9.11
CA VAL A 145 0.70 11.25 -7.77
C VAL A 145 -0.37 10.83 -6.76
N ARG A 146 -1.65 10.78 -7.15
CA ARG A 146 -2.74 10.40 -6.22
C ARG A 146 -2.90 8.90 -6.01
N SER A 147 -2.26 8.08 -6.83
CA SER A 147 -2.34 6.62 -6.77
C SER A 147 -1.32 5.99 -5.82
N GLY A 148 -0.36 6.77 -5.32
CA GLY A 148 0.63 6.28 -4.37
C GLY A 148 1.60 5.26 -5.00
N PRO A 149 2.34 4.51 -4.17
CA PRO A 149 3.41 3.63 -4.64
C PRO A 149 2.94 2.25 -5.16
N GLY A 150 1.66 1.91 -4.96
CA GLY A 150 1.12 0.59 -5.30
C GLY A 150 0.92 0.34 -6.79
N ASN A 151 0.79 -0.93 -7.16
CA ASN A 151 0.46 -1.37 -8.50
C ASN A 151 -1.06 -1.52 -8.68
N PRO A 152 -1.73 -0.68 -9.50
CA PRO A 152 -3.18 -0.73 -9.68
C PRO A 152 -3.68 -2.01 -10.36
N VAL A 153 -2.85 -2.68 -11.17
CA VAL A 153 -3.21 -3.94 -11.84
C VAL A 153 -3.23 -5.09 -10.84
N LEU A 154 -2.22 -5.20 -9.97
CA LEU A 154 -2.23 -6.17 -8.87
C LEU A 154 -3.32 -5.82 -7.86
N GLY A 155 -3.53 -4.54 -7.59
CA GLY A 155 -4.61 -4.03 -6.75
C GLY A 155 -5.98 -4.48 -7.19
N ARG A 156 -6.25 -4.51 -8.50
CA ARG A 156 -7.51 -5.04 -9.04
C ARG A 156 -7.73 -6.51 -8.69
N VAL A 157 -6.68 -7.33 -8.67
CA VAL A 157 -6.78 -8.75 -8.29
C VAL A 157 -6.92 -8.89 -6.78
N LYS A 158 -6.09 -8.18 -6.01
CA LYS A 158 -6.08 -8.21 -4.54
C LYS A 158 -7.36 -7.65 -3.91
N SER A 159 -8.04 -6.72 -4.57
CA SER A 159 -9.27 -6.08 -4.08
C SER A 159 -10.57 -6.74 -4.54
N GLN A 160 -10.53 -7.97 -5.08
CA GLN A 160 -11.73 -8.63 -5.62
C GLN A 160 -12.89 -8.68 -4.62
N VAL A 161 -12.61 -8.98 -3.34
CA VAL A 161 -13.65 -9.00 -2.30
C VAL A 161 -14.17 -7.58 -2.02
N CYS A 162 -13.30 -6.57 -2.03
CA CYS A 162 -13.69 -5.17 -1.83
C CYS A 162 -14.64 -4.69 -2.94
N GLN A 163 -14.41 -5.13 -4.17
CA GLN A 163 -15.18 -4.75 -5.35
C GLN A 163 -16.64 -5.24 -5.30
N GLY A 164 -16.93 -6.32 -4.57
CA GLY A 164 -18.29 -6.82 -4.41
C GLY A 164 -19.23 -5.80 -3.74
N CYS A 165 -18.70 -4.97 -2.84
CA CYS A 165 -19.45 -3.95 -2.12
C CYS A 165 -19.17 -2.53 -2.64
N HIS A 166 -17.90 -2.21 -2.89
CA HIS A 166 -17.48 -0.87 -3.33
C HIS A 166 -17.59 -0.65 -4.84
N GLY A 167 -17.93 -1.69 -5.60
CA GLY A 167 -17.98 -1.70 -7.06
C GLY A 167 -16.61 -1.96 -7.69
N LEU A 168 -16.62 -2.54 -8.91
CA LEU A 168 -15.40 -2.92 -9.65
C LEU A 168 -14.38 -1.77 -9.79
N ARG A 169 -14.89 -0.56 -9.99
CA ARG A 169 -14.11 0.68 -10.15
C ARG A 169 -14.27 1.63 -8.96
N GLY A 170 -14.73 1.13 -7.80
CA GLY A 170 -14.96 1.96 -6.61
C GLY A 170 -16.21 2.85 -6.70
N TYR A 171 -17.11 2.61 -7.65
CA TYR A 171 -18.41 3.27 -7.76
C TYR A 171 -19.49 2.37 -7.15
N SER A 172 -19.63 2.39 -5.82
CA SER A 172 -20.66 1.60 -5.15
C SER A 172 -22.05 2.09 -5.55
N VAL A 173 -22.97 1.16 -5.77
CA VAL A 173 -24.40 1.44 -6.00
C VAL A 173 -25.22 1.43 -4.70
N ILE A 174 -24.63 1.00 -3.59
CA ILE A 174 -25.28 0.93 -2.28
C ILE A 174 -24.96 2.22 -1.51
N THR A 175 -25.97 2.99 -1.13
CA THR A 175 -25.79 4.38 -0.66
C THR A 175 -25.00 4.51 0.66
N LEU A 176 -25.01 3.47 1.51
CA LEU A 176 -24.24 3.43 2.75
C LEU A 176 -22.81 2.92 2.58
N ILE A 177 -22.47 2.33 1.42
CA ILE A 177 -21.13 1.83 1.12
C ILE A 177 -20.38 2.89 0.33
N PRO A 178 -19.27 3.44 0.84
CA PRO A 178 -18.64 4.59 0.21
C PRO A 178 -18.07 4.25 -1.16
N LYS A 179 -18.20 5.20 -2.09
CA LYS A 179 -17.41 5.23 -3.32
C LYS A 179 -15.93 5.42 -2.95
N LEU A 180 -15.07 4.61 -3.57
CA LEU A 180 -13.61 4.68 -3.46
C LEU A 180 -12.97 5.26 -4.73
N ALA A 181 -13.74 5.36 -5.83
CA ALA A 181 -13.26 5.79 -7.14
C ALA A 181 -12.56 7.15 -7.07
N GLY A 182 -11.28 7.14 -7.42
CA GLY A 182 -10.40 8.30 -7.47
C GLY A 182 -10.13 8.99 -6.13
N GLN A 183 -10.41 8.32 -5.02
CA GLN A 183 -9.89 8.73 -3.71
C GLN A 183 -8.36 8.63 -3.69
N TYR A 184 -7.70 9.39 -2.82
CA TYR A 184 -6.25 9.32 -2.69
C TYR A 184 -5.81 7.99 -2.06
N ALA A 185 -4.80 7.35 -2.65
CA ALA A 185 -4.29 6.07 -2.15
C ALA A 185 -3.85 6.16 -0.68
N HIS A 186 -3.11 7.21 -0.31
CA HIS A 186 -2.72 7.47 1.07
C HIS A 186 -3.91 7.57 2.05
N TYR A 187 -5.05 8.10 1.60
CA TYR A 187 -6.26 8.12 2.44
C TYR A 187 -6.89 6.73 2.57
N ILE A 188 -6.95 5.95 1.48
CA ILE A 188 -7.45 4.57 1.54
C ILE A 188 -6.58 3.72 2.48
N VAL A 189 -5.25 3.77 2.33
CA VAL A 189 -4.29 3.08 3.20
C VAL A 189 -4.51 3.49 4.66
N LYS A 190 -4.57 4.81 4.95
CA LYS A 190 -4.86 5.31 6.29
C LYS A 190 -6.15 4.72 6.86
N GLU A 191 -7.24 4.73 6.12
CA GLU A 191 -8.52 4.24 6.65
C GLU A 191 -8.52 2.72 6.86
N LEU A 192 -7.87 1.95 5.99
CA LEU A 192 -7.70 0.50 6.20
C LEU A 192 -6.83 0.20 7.43
N ARG A 193 -5.73 0.93 7.63
CA ARG A 193 -4.92 0.86 8.86
C ARG A 193 -5.72 1.18 10.11
N ASN A 194 -6.51 2.25 10.07
CA ASN A 194 -7.36 2.61 11.20
C ASN A 194 -8.38 1.52 11.55
N TYR A 195 -8.85 0.75 10.56
CA TYR A 195 -9.70 -0.42 10.80
C TYR A 195 -8.93 -1.60 11.42
N GLN A 196 -7.69 -1.85 10.98
CA GLN A 196 -6.80 -2.86 11.57
C GLN A 196 -6.45 -2.54 13.03
N GLU A 197 -6.17 -1.27 13.33
CA GLU A 197 -5.77 -0.77 14.64
C GLU A 197 -6.96 -0.48 15.57
N GLY A 198 -8.19 -0.51 15.04
CA GLY A 198 -9.41 -0.21 15.80
C GLY A 198 -9.63 1.28 16.10
N THR A 199 -8.79 2.19 15.60
CA THR A 199 -9.00 3.65 15.71
C THR A 199 -10.16 4.15 14.86
N ARG A 200 -10.57 3.36 13.85
CA ARG A 200 -11.88 3.45 13.20
C ARG A 200 -12.54 2.07 13.26
N THR A 201 -13.79 2.02 13.69
CA THR A 201 -14.49 0.74 13.87
C THR A 201 -15.69 0.63 12.93
N HIS A 202 -15.89 -0.56 12.36
CA HIS A 202 -17.11 -0.96 11.66
C HIS A 202 -17.07 -2.48 11.51
N GLN A 203 -18.11 -3.20 11.94
CA GLN A 203 -18.09 -4.67 12.03
C GLN A 203 -17.56 -5.35 10.76
N ILE A 204 -18.07 -4.94 9.59
CA ILE A 204 -17.65 -5.50 8.30
C ILE A 204 -16.21 -5.06 7.94
N MET A 205 -15.92 -3.75 7.93
CA MET A 205 -14.64 -3.26 7.44
C MET A 205 -13.45 -3.59 8.35
N SER A 206 -13.67 -3.70 9.66
CA SER A 206 -12.66 -4.19 10.59
C SER A 206 -12.27 -5.64 10.29
N ALA A 207 -13.24 -6.51 10.02
CA ALA A 207 -12.96 -7.89 9.60
C ALA A 207 -12.29 -7.95 8.23
N MET A 208 -12.77 -7.15 7.26
CA MET A 208 -12.18 -7.09 5.91
C MET A 208 -10.74 -6.57 5.90
N ALA A 209 -10.40 -5.63 6.79
CA ALA A 209 -9.06 -5.05 6.84
C ALA A 209 -8.07 -5.94 7.61
N ALA A 210 -8.53 -6.78 8.53
CA ALA A 210 -7.68 -7.49 9.49
C ALA A 210 -6.55 -8.33 8.87
N SER A 211 -6.78 -8.93 7.70
CA SER A 211 -5.81 -9.83 7.05
C SER A 211 -5.01 -9.20 5.91
N ILE A 212 -5.22 -7.91 5.62
CA ILE A 212 -4.54 -7.25 4.49
C ILE A 212 -3.09 -6.94 4.88
N THR A 213 -2.12 -7.39 4.07
CA THR A 213 -0.71 -7.09 4.30
C THR A 213 -0.34 -5.67 3.84
N ASP A 214 0.81 -5.18 4.30
CA ASP A 214 1.35 -3.86 3.94
C ASP A 214 1.48 -3.68 2.41
N GLU A 215 1.97 -4.70 1.73
CA GLU A 215 2.13 -4.71 0.28
C GLU A 215 0.78 -4.77 -0.46
N GLU A 216 -0.22 -5.42 0.14
CA GLU A 216 -1.58 -5.44 -0.41
C GLU A 216 -2.29 -4.11 -0.23
N LEU A 217 -2.06 -3.40 0.88
CA LEU A 217 -2.67 -2.09 1.14
C LEU A 217 -2.38 -1.09 0.02
N ASP A 218 -1.11 -0.96 -0.36
CA ASP A 218 -0.70 0.00 -1.39
C ASP A 218 -1.29 -0.37 -2.76
N ASP A 219 -1.23 -1.65 -3.14
CA ASP A 219 -1.81 -2.13 -4.40
C ASP A 219 -3.33 -1.91 -4.46
N ILE A 220 -4.06 -2.32 -3.41
CA ILE A 220 -5.52 -2.15 -3.30
C ILE A 220 -5.89 -0.66 -3.38
N ALA A 221 -5.16 0.19 -2.66
CA ALA A 221 -5.38 1.63 -2.67
C ALA A 221 -5.12 2.23 -4.06
N ALA A 222 -4.03 1.84 -4.73
CA ALA A 222 -3.71 2.27 -6.08
C ALA A 222 -4.80 1.93 -7.08
N HIS A 223 -5.40 0.73 -7.01
CA HIS A 223 -6.49 0.32 -7.92
C HIS A 223 -7.69 1.27 -7.89
N PHE A 224 -8.17 1.64 -6.71
CA PHE A 224 -9.29 2.57 -6.59
C PHE A 224 -8.88 4.01 -6.88
N ALA A 225 -7.65 4.38 -6.54
CA ALA A 225 -7.13 5.70 -6.76
C ALA A 225 -6.92 6.02 -8.25
N VAL A 226 -6.50 5.08 -9.11
CA VAL A 226 -6.35 5.38 -10.55
C VAL A 226 -7.68 5.63 -11.26
N GLN A 227 -8.81 5.26 -10.66
CA GLN A 227 -10.13 5.46 -11.26
C GLN A 227 -10.47 6.96 -11.39
N LYS A 228 -11.43 7.27 -12.25
CA LYS A 228 -12.00 8.62 -12.33
C LYS A 228 -12.52 9.02 -10.94
N LYS A 229 -12.27 10.27 -10.53
CA LYS A 229 -12.79 10.77 -9.26
C LYS A 229 -14.31 10.61 -9.22
N MET A 230 -14.81 10.15 -8.08
CA MET A 230 -16.24 10.07 -7.82
C MET A 230 -16.91 11.41 -8.11
N SER A 231 -18.13 11.36 -8.67
CA SER A 231 -18.95 12.52 -8.97
C SER A 231 -20.41 12.25 -8.62
N GLY A 232 -21.12 13.34 -8.31
CA GLY A 232 -22.55 13.40 -8.12
C GLY A 232 -23.31 13.67 -9.40
N GLY A 233 -24.65 13.71 -9.29
CA GLY A 233 -25.56 13.98 -10.39
C GLY A 233 -25.83 15.46 -10.67
N ASN A 234 -25.08 16.40 -10.06
CA ASN A 234 -25.38 17.84 -10.10
C ASN A 234 -26.83 18.16 -9.71
N THR A 235 -27.28 17.60 -8.58
CA THR A 235 -28.63 17.83 -8.03
C THR A 235 -28.82 19.29 -7.60
N GLU A 236 -30.08 19.71 -7.42
CA GLU A 236 -30.40 21.05 -6.89
C GLU A 236 -29.59 21.37 -5.64
N GLU A 237 -29.07 22.60 -5.58
CA GLU A 237 -28.16 23.01 -4.53
C GLU A 237 -28.91 23.29 -3.23
N ASN A 238 -28.69 22.47 -2.19
CA ASN A 238 -29.14 22.82 -0.85
C ASN A 238 -28.43 24.11 -0.39
N PRO A 239 -29.16 25.21 -0.13
CA PRO A 239 -28.54 26.51 0.17
C PRO A 239 -27.79 26.51 1.52
N ILE A 240 -28.28 25.77 2.51
CA ILE A 240 -27.63 25.61 3.82
C ILE A 240 -26.29 24.91 3.65
N GLY A 241 -26.31 23.77 2.96
CA GLY A 241 -25.10 23.00 2.67
C GLY A 241 -24.08 23.78 1.85
N LYS A 242 -24.54 24.49 0.82
CA LYS A 242 -23.70 25.34 -0.03
C LYS A 242 -23.01 26.42 0.78
N ASN A 243 -23.76 27.14 1.61
CA ASN A 243 -23.20 28.24 2.40
C ASN A 243 -22.16 27.71 3.39
N LEU A 244 -22.46 26.65 4.15
CA LEU A 244 -21.50 26.08 5.10
C LEU A 244 -20.26 25.51 4.40
N PHE A 245 -20.42 24.86 3.25
CA PHE A 245 -19.29 24.30 2.51
C PHE A 245 -18.32 25.38 2.01
N LEU A 246 -18.86 26.49 1.49
CA LEU A 246 -18.06 27.56 0.87
C LEU A 246 -17.59 28.64 1.86
N ASN A 247 -18.41 28.97 2.85
CA ASN A 247 -18.20 30.11 3.74
C ASN A 247 -18.03 29.71 5.22
N GLY A 248 -18.44 28.50 5.60
CA GLY A 248 -18.45 28.08 6.99
C GLY A 248 -19.35 28.96 7.85
N ASP A 249 -19.05 28.99 9.14
CA ASP A 249 -19.63 29.85 10.16
C ASP A 249 -18.58 30.05 11.26
N VAL A 250 -17.82 31.13 11.16
CA VAL A 250 -16.67 31.40 12.02
C VAL A 250 -17.07 31.69 13.47
N ASP A 251 -18.26 32.24 13.70
CA ASP A 251 -18.77 32.54 15.04
C ASP A 251 -19.04 31.25 15.80
N ARG A 252 -19.49 30.21 15.10
CA ARG A 252 -19.64 28.84 15.64
C ARG A 252 -18.38 27.98 15.47
N ARG A 253 -17.25 28.57 15.04
CA ARG A 253 -15.96 27.90 14.78
C ARG A 253 -16.01 26.80 13.72
N ILE A 254 -16.91 26.94 12.74
CA ILE A 254 -17.01 26.05 11.59
C ILE A 254 -16.25 26.70 10.43
N LEU A 255 -15.09 26.15 10.10
CA LEU A 255 -14.33 26.64 8.96
C LEU A 255 -14.99 26.20 7.64
N PRO A 256 -14.83 26.98 6.55
CA PRO A 256 -15.27 26.56 5.23
C PRO A 256 -14.68 25.19 4.85
N CYS A 257 -15.55 24.22 4.54
CA CYS A 257 -15.11 22.86 4.19
C CYS A 257 -14.19 22.87 2.95
N VAL A 258 -14.45 23.76 2.00
CA VAL A 258 -13.68 23.96 0.76
C VAL A 258 -12.19 24.24 1.02
N ASN A 259 -11.83 24.84 2.17
CA ASN A 259 -10.44 25.16 2.49
C ASN A 259 -9.58 23.92 2.70
N CYS A 260 -10.17 22.83 3.16
CA CYS A 260 -9.48 21.56 3.36
C CYS A 260 -9.81 20.57 2.24
N HIS A 261 -11.09 20.44 1.89
CA HIS A 261 -11.55 19.44 0.93
C HIS A 261 -11.50 19.89 -0.54
N GLY A 262 -11.06 21.11 -0.82
CA GLY A 262 -10.86 21.63 -2.16
C GLY A 262 -12.15 22.01 -2.89
N ALA A 263 -11.99 22.57 -4.09
CA ALA A 263 -13.11 22.99 -4.93
C ALA A 263 -14.05 21.79 -5.19
N ALA A 264 -15.35 22.00 -4.97
CA ALA A 264 -16.38 20.97 -5.10
C ALA A 264 -16.10 19.68 -4.28
N GLY A 265 -15.23 19.73 -3.27
CA GLY A 265 -14.88 18.58 -2.43
C GLY A 265 -13.94 17.58 -3.10
N LYS A 266 -13.20 17.95 -4.13
CA LYS A 266 -12.32 17.05 -4.91
C LYS A 266 -10.93 16.80 -4.29
N GLY A 267 -10.81 17.05 -2.98
CA GLY A 267 -9.62 16.87 -2.18
C GLY A 267 -8.56 17.96 -2.38
N ARG A 268 -7.53 17.94 -1.53
CA ARG A 268 -6.31 18.75 -1.68
C ARG A 268 -5.08 17.89 -1.42
N ARG A 269 -3.95 18.20 -2.06
CA ARG A 269 -2.64 17.56 -1.81
C ARG A 269 -2.68 16.01 -1.83
N PRO A 270 -2.70 15.40 -3.03
CA PRO A 270 -2.84 13.96 -3.21
C PRO A 270 -1.78 13.08 -2.53
N TRP A 271 -0.62 13.65 -2.17
CA TRP A 271 0.44 12.99 -1.39
C TRP A 271 0.15 12.94 0.12
N THR A 272 -1.03 13.36 0.57
CA THR A 272 -1.42 13.34 1.99
C THR A 272 -2.73 12.61 2.21
N SER A 273 -2.89 12.00 3.38
CA SER A 273 -4.14 11.36 3.83
C SER A 273 -5.09 12.33 4.55
N VAL A 274 -4.78 13.62 4.60
CA VAL A 274 -5.45 14.58 5.51
C VAL A 274 -6.71 15.18 4.87
N PHE A 275 -6.71 15.35 3.55
CA PHE A 275 -7.73 16.11 2.83
C PHE A 275 -8.38 15.28 1.72
N PRO A 276 -9.25 14.32 2.09
CA PRO A 276 -9.82 13.37 1.14
C PRO A 276 -10.77 14.01 0.15
N VAL A 277 -10.98 13.30 -0.96
CA VAL A 277 -12.08 13.53 -1.90
C VAL A 277 -13.40 13.16 -1.20
N ILE A 278 -14.31 14.12 -1.11
CA ILE A 278 -15.65 13.93 -0.51
C ILE A 278 -16.77 14.28 -1.50
N GLY A 279 -16.50 15.13 -2.48
CA GLY A 279 -17.49 15.55 -3.48
C GLY A 279 -17.88 14.41 -4.40
N GLY A 280 -19.18 14.15 -4.51
CA GLY A 280 -19.73 13.05 -5.30
C GLY A 280 -19.86 11.73 -4.55
N GLN A 281 -19.51 11.72 -3.26
CA GLN A 281 -19.78 10.60 -2.37
C GLN A 281 -21.30 10.46 -2.12
N HIS A 282 -21.76 9.29 -1.71
CA HIS A 282 -23.16 9.09 -1.37
C HIS A 282 -23.61 9.98 -0.20
N LYS A 283 -24.80 10.57 -0.36
CA LYS A 283 -25.44 11.40 0.66
C LYS A 283 -25.59 10.68 2.00
N ASP A 284 -26.11 9.45 1.99
CA ASP A 284 -26.32 8.66 3.21
C ASP A 284 -25.01 8.37 3.93
N TYR A 285 -23.97 7.96 3.20
CA TYR A 285 -22.65 7.76 3.77
C TYR A 285 -22.11 9.05 4.40
N LEU A 286 -22.16 10.19 3.68
CA LEU A 286 -21.68 11.48 4.16
C LEU A 286 -22.39 11.92 5.45
N ARG A 287 -23.72 11.83 5.48
CA ARG A 287 -24.56 12.13 6.64
C ARG A 287 -24.11 11.33 7.87
N VAL A 288 -23.97 10.00 7.71
CA VAL A 288 -23.52 9.12 8.80
C VAL A 288 -22.10 9.47 9.26
N GLN A 289 -21.18 9.80 8.34
CA GLN A 289 -19.81 10.17 8.74
C GLN A 289 -19.78 11.49 9.52
N LEU A 290 -20.52 12.51 9.08
CA LEU A 290 -20.62 13.79 9.77
C LEU A 290 -21.23 13.62 11.18
N GLN A 291 -22.28 12.80 11.30
CA GLN A 291 -22.87 12.45 12.59
C GLN A 291 -21.87 11.73 13.50
N ASN A 292 -21.12 10.76 12.96
CA ASN A 292 -20.14 10.00 13.74
C ASN A 292 -18.96 10.87 14.21
N PHE A 293 -18.50 11.83 13.41
CA PHE A 293 -17.51 12.80 13.87
C PHE A 293 -18.09 13.75 14.93
N ARG A 294 -19.34 14.20 14.77
CA ARG A 294 -20.01 15.08 15.74
C ARG A 294 -20.17 14.41 17.10
N SER A 295 -20.49 13.12 17.13
CA SER A 295 -20.73 12.34 18.35
C SER A 295 -19.51 11.58 18.85
N ASP A 296 -18.32 11.83 18.29
CA ASP A 296 -17.06 11.14 18.60
C ASP A 296 -17.08 9.60 18.40
N ASN A 297 -18.12 9.05 17.75
CA ASN A 297 -18.16 7.65 17.29
C ASN A 297 -17.13 7.37 16.18
N ARG A 298 -16.60 8.41 15.55
CA ARG A 298 -15.41 8.38 14.70
C ARG A 298 -14.49 9.51 15.12
N SER A 299 -13.26 9.19 15.53
CA SER A 299 -12.28 10.16 16.04
C SER A 299 -10.91 10.06 15.35
N ASN A 300 -10.82 9.30 14.26
CA ASN A 300 -9.58 9.06 13.52
C ASN A 300 -9.14 10.20 12.59
N SER A 301 -9.65 11.42 12.79
CA SER A 301 -9.20 12.60 12.03
C SER A 301 -7.93 13.18 12.67
N PRO A 302 -6.90 13.55 11.89
CA PRO A 302 -5.71 14.19 12.44
C PRO A 302 -6.08 15.39 13.31
N VAL A 303 -5.49 15.48 14.49
CA VAL A 303 -5.77 16.51 15.51
C VAL A 303 -7.26 16.71 15.85
N ALA A 304 -8.08 15.67 15.64
CA ALA A 304 -9.54 15.68 15.82
C ALA A 304 -10.24 16.81 15.05
N ILE A 305 -9.66 17.27 13.93
CA ILE A 305 -10.16 18.44 13.19
C ILE A 305 -11.61 18.25 12.72
N MET A 306 -11.98 17.06 12.26
CA MET A 306 -13.35 16.82 11.80
C MET A 306 -14.32 16.86 12.97
N ASN A 307 -13.97 16.26 14.11
CA ASN A 307 -14.77 16.28 15.33
C ASN A 307 -15.02 17.72 15.79
N LEU A 308 -13.98 18.56 15.79
CA LEU A 308 -14.09 19.99 16.13
C LEU A 308 -15.05 20.72 15.17
N MET A 309 -14.91 20.52 13.87
CA MET A 309 -15.73 21.19 12.85
C MET A 309 -17.19 20.73 12.86
N THR A 310 -17.45 19.46 13.19
CA THR A 310 -18.81 18.90 13.16
C THR A 310 -19.57 19.07 14.47
N ARG A 311 -18.88 19.36 15.59
CA ARG A 311 -19.47 19.40 16.95
C ARG A 311 -20.67 20.35 17.05
N SER A 312 -20.62 21.48 16.36
CA SER A 312 -21.65 22.52 16.40
C SER A 312 -22.66 22.45 15.25
N LEU A 313 -22.56 21.45 14.38
CA LEU A 313 -23.51 21.28 13.28
C LEU A 313 -24.84 20.73 13.77
N THR A 314 -25.93 21.37 13.35
CA THR A 314 -27.29 20.86 13.55
C THR A 314 -27.59 19.72 12.57
N ASP A 315 -28.65 18.94 12.83
CA ASP A 315 -29.06 17.85 11.93
C ASP A 315 -29.44 18.35 10.53
N ALA A 316 -30.13 19.49 10.46
CA ALA A 316 -30.49 20.11 9.18
C ALA A 316 -29.26 20.57 8.38
N GLU A 317 -28.20 21.03 9.07
CA GLU A 317 -26.94 21.42 8.44
C GLU A 317 -26.13 20.21 7.97
N ILE A 318 -26.10 19.12 8.74
CA ILE A 318 -25.50 17.86 8.29
C ILE A 318 -26.23 17.34 7.05
N GLU A 319 -27.56 17.34 7.07
CA GLU A 319 -28.38 16.93 5.94
C GLU A 319 -28.08 17.80 4.70
N GLY A 320 -28.06 19.12 4.88
CA GLY A 320 -27.75 20.06 3.80
C GLY A 320 -26.34 19.90 3.25
N LEU A 321 -25.33 19.71 4.11
CA LEU A 321 -23.95 19.44 3.68
C LEU A 321 -23.85 18.12 2.92
N ALA A 322 -24.45 17.04 3.44
CA ALA A 322 -24.44 15.74 2.78
C ALA A 322 -25.10 15.82 1.39
N ASP A 323 -26.23 16.52 1.28
CA ASP A 323 -26.93 16.77 0.03
C ASP A 323 -26.05 17.53 -0.97
N TYR A 324 -25.53 18.70 -0.54
CA TYR A 324 -24.68 19.55 -1.35
C TYR A 324 -23.41 18.85 -1.84
N ILE A 325 -22.69 18.15 -0.95
CA ILE A 325 -21.42 17.49 -1.26
C ILE A 325 -21.67 16.29 -2.18
N SER A 326 -22.76 15.55 -1.98
CA SER A 326 -23.09 14.37 -2.80
C SER A 326 -23.38 14.71 -4.26
N GLY A 327 -23.83 15.94 -4.54
CA GLY A 327 -24.13 16.42 -5.89
C GLY A 327 -22.91 16.79 -6.74
N ARG A 328 -21.69 16.82 -6.18
CA ARG A 328 -20.48 17.41 -6.81
C ARG A 328 -19.57 16.46 -7.57
#